data_AF-A0A7N2QZ69-F1
#
_entry.id   AF-A0A7N2QZ69-F1
#
_cell.length_a   1.000
_cell.length_b   1.000
_cell.length_c   1.000
_cell.angle_alpha   90.00
_cell.angle_beta   90.00
_cell.angle_gamma   90.00
#
_symmetry.space_group_name_H-M   'P 1'
#
loop_
_entity.id
_entity.type
_entity.pdbx_description
1 polymer ?
#
loop_
_entity_poly.entity_id
_entity_poly.type
_entity_poly.pdbx_seq_one_letter_code
_entity_poly.pdbx_strand_id
1 'polypeptide(L)' 'MDVQPPVHATRRPSKYLDVWDLPNDQVIDLPLNSMHQLVDDGARAFTGFLGTIARKPHMYPIRYLSWKDMPEKLKEEC' A
#
# COMPACT_ATOMS: atom_id res chain seq x y z
N MET A 1 -31.72 19.60 22.85
CA MET A 1 -30.96 18.40 22.44
C MET A 1 -30.11 18.81 21.26
N ASP A 2 -28.88 19.26 21.53
CA ASP A 2 -27.94 19.64 20.48
C ASP A 2 -27.28 18.37 19.91
N VAL A 3 -27.77 17.93 18.75
CA VAL A 3 -27.12 16.88 17.96
C VAL A 3 -25.92 17.53 17.27
N GLN A 4 -24.74 17.34 17.86
CA GLN A 4 -23.47 17.63 17.19
C GLN A 4 -23.40 16.80 15.90
N PRO A 5 -23.12 17.42 14.73
CA PRO A 5 -22.95 16.66 13.49
C PRO A 5 -21.73 15.74 13.61
N PRO A 6 -21.74 14.57 12.92
CA PRO A 6 -20.62 13.66 12.95
C PRO A 6 -19.38 14.39 12.45
N VAL A 7 -18.35 14.46 13.31
CA VAL A 7 -17.04 14.99 12.95
C VAL A 7 -16.47 14.09 11.86
N HIS A 8 -16.62 14.50 10.60
CA HIS A 8 -15.93 13.84 9.50
C HIS A 8 -14.44 14.04 9.76
N ALA A 9 -13.76 12.94 10.12
CA ALA A 9 -12.32 12.92 10.33
C ALA A 9 -11.66 13.62 9.14
N THR A 10 -11.09 14.79 9.40
CA THR A 10 -10.31 15.56 8.44
C THR A 10 -9.26 14.60 7.88
N ARG A 11 -9.23 14.43 6.55
CA ARG A 11 -8.24 13.58 5.86
C ARG A 11 -6.86 13.94 6.41
N ARG A 12 -6.30 13.10 7.29
CA ARG A 12 -4.94 13.31 7.80
C ARG A 12 -4.00 13.39 6.59
N PRO A 13 -2.99 14.27 6.61
CA PRO A 13 -1.91 14.27 5.63
C PRO A 13 -1.42 12.85 5.41
N SER A 14 -1.20 12.49 4.15
CA SER A 14 -1.08 11.12 3.63
C SER A 14 -0.48 10.14 4.63
N LYS A 15 -1.30 9.19 5.08
CA LYS A 15 -0.78 8.00 5.76
C LYS A 15 0.33 7.40 4.87
N TYR A 16 1.42 6.95 5.48
CA TYR A 16 2.55 6.27 4.84
C TYR A 16 3.59 7.15 4.11
N LEU A 17 3.75 8.45 4.45
CA LEU A 17 4.88 9.29 3.95
C LEU A 17 6.24 8.64 4.21
N ASP A 18 6.42 8.03 5.37
CA ASP A 18 7.67 7.33 5.70
C ASP A 18 7.96 6.13 4.79
N VAL A 19 6.91 5.56 4.16
CA VAL A 19 7.06 4.51 3.14
C VAL A 19 7.37 5.12 1.77
N TRP A 20 6.83 6.32 1.47
CA TRP A 20 7.12 7.05 0.24
C TRP A 20 8.56 7.56 0.18
N ASP A 21 9.04 8.07 1.31
CA ASP A 21 10.35 8.70 1.45
C ASP A 21 11.41 7.71 1.98
N LEU A 22 11.15 6.39 1.82
CA LEU A 22 12.05 5.36 2.28
C LEU A 22 13.37 5.42 1.47
N PRO A 23 14.53 5.51 2.13
CA PRO A 23 15.83 5.46 1.45
C PRO A 23 16.01 4.18 0.65
N ASN A 24 16.73 4.24 -0.48
CA ASN A 24 16.95 3.09 -1.37
C ASN A 24 17.68 1.91 -0.68
N ASP A 25 18.40 2.17 0.41
CA ASP A 25 19.13 1.21 1.22
C ASP A 25 18.32 0.64 2.39
N GLN A 26 17.08 1.11 2.58
CA GLN A 26 16.17 0.59 3.59
C GLN A 26 15.11 -0.32 3.01
N VAL A 27 14.80 -1.36 3.77
CA VAL A 27 13.73 -2.32 3.49
C VAL A 27 12.78 -2.37 4.68
N ILE A 28 11.50 -2.56 4.40
CA ILE A 28 10.48 -2.77 5.43
C ILE A 28 10.24 -4.27 5.53
N ASP A 29 10.69 -4.88 6.63
CA ASP A 29 10.47 -6.30 6.87
C ASP A 29 9.00 -6.57 7.18
N LEU A 30 8.41 -7.48 6.41
CA LEU A 30 7.02 -7.89 6.52
C LEU A 30 6.97 -9.38 6.84
N PRO A 31 6.89 -9.78 8.13
CA PRO A 31 6.94 -11.18 8.51
C PRO A 31 5.69 -11.92 8.00
N LEU A 32 5.94 -13.04 7.34
CA LEU A 32 4.92 -13.98 6.87
C LEU A 32 4.81 -15.16 7.83
N ASN A 33 3.60 -15.62 8.08
CA ASN A 33 3.37 -16.89 8.77
C ASN A 33 3.61 -18.09 7.84
N SER A 34 3.48 -19.31 8.38
CA SER A 34 3.62 -20.56 7.61
C SER A 34 2.62 -20.70 6.45
N MET A 35 1.55 -19.91 6.44
CA MET A 35 0.55 -19.86 5.38
C MET A 35 0.80 -18.69 4.40
N HIS A 36 1.97 -18.05 4.45
CA HIS A 36 2.33 -16.89 3.63
C HIS A 36 1.38 -15.68 3.81
N GLN A 37 0.81 -15.55 5.01
CA GLN A 37 -0.03 -14.41 5.37
C GLN A 37 0.76 -13.46 6.27
N LEU A 38 0.56 -12.17 6.05
CA LEU A 38 1.07 -11.13 6.93
C LEU A 38 0.28 -11.15 8.24
N VAL A 39 0.96 -11.37 9.36
CA VAL A 39 0.33 -11.61 10.66
C VAL A 39 0.42 -10.43 11.64
N ASP A 40 1.28 -9.45 11.35
CA ASP A 40 1.59 -8.38 12.29
C ASP A 40 0.91 -7.04 11.92
N ASP A 41 1.00 -6.02 12.78
CA ASP A 41 0.49 -4.67 12.52
C ASP A 41 1.07 -4.05 11.23
N GLY A 42 2.28 -4.48 10.83
CA GLY A 42 2.86 -4.19 9.52
C GLY A 42 2.00 -4.64 8.34
N ALA A 43 1.25 -5.74 8.48
CA ALA A 43 0.28 -6.23 7.49
C ALA A 43 -0.81 -5.19 7.19
N ARG A 44 -1.31 -4.57 8.25
CA ARG A 44 -2.38 -3.58 8.17
C ARG A 44 -1.89 -2.29 7.51
N ALA A 45 -0.68 -1.86 7.85
CA ALA A 45 -0.04 -0.71 7.22
C ALA A 45 0.19 -0.97 5.72
N PHE A 46 0.75 -2.13 5.37
CA PHE A 46 1.03 -2.54 4.00
C PHE A 46 -0.25 -2.62 3.14
N THR A 47 -1.29 -3.30 3.62
CA THR A 47 -2.58 -3.38 2.91
C THR A 47 -3.23 -2.01 2.74
N GLY A 48 -3.13 -1.13 3.73
CA GLY A 48 -3.60 0.25 3.63
C GLY A 48 -2.81 1.10 2.65
N PHE A 49 -1.49 0.87 2.53
CA PHE A 49 -0.62 1.49 1.55
C PHE A 49 -0.98 1.03 0.13
N LEU A 50 -1.12 -0.28 -0.11
CA LEU A 50 -1.60 -0.83 -1.39
C LEU A 50 -2.95 -0.25 -1.79
N GLY A 51 -3.87 -0.12 -0.84
CA GLY A 51 -5.16 0.54 -1.08
C GLY A 51 -5.03 2.02 -1.46
N THR A 52 -3.95 2.70 -1.06
CA THR A 52 -3.66 4.08 -1.48
C THR A 52 -3.12 4.12 -2.90
N ILE A 53 -2.22 3.19 -3.27
CA ILE A 53 -1.72 3.01 -4.64
C ILE A 53 -2.88 2.75 -5.60
N ALA A 54 -3.72 1.76 -5.29
CA ALA A 54 -4.85 1.36 -6.13
C ALA A 54 -5.85 2.51 -6.38
N ARG A 55 -6.05 3.39 -5.38
CA ARG A 55 -6.94 4.56 -5.50
C ARG A 55 -6.29 5.76 -6.19
N LYS A 56 -4.97 5.74 -6.42
CA LYS A 56 -4.22 6.82 -7.06
C LYS A 56 -3.42 6.33 -8.27
N PRO A 57 -4.12 5.89 -9.35
CA PRO A 57 -3.47 5.38 -10.55
C PRO A 57 -2.66 6.44 -11.33
N HIS A 58 -2.78 7.72 -11.01
CA HIS A 58 -1.93 8.78 -11.58
C HIS A 58 -0.62 8.97 -10.81
N MET A 59 -0.55 8.56 -9.54
CA MET A 59 0.69 8.59 -8.76
C MET A 59 1.62 7.44 -9.13
N TYR A 60 1.05 6.36 -9.66
CA TYR A 60 1.83 5.27 -10.24
C TYR A 60 1.40 5.06 -11.67
N PRO A 61 2.27 5.33 -12.65
CA PRO A 61 2.07 4.79 -13.98
C PRO A 61 2.20 3.27 -13.89
N ILE A 62 1.11 2.58 -13.54
CA ILE A 62 0.95 1.15 -13.73
C ILE A 62 0.89 0.99 -15.25
N ARG A 63 2.07 0.75 -15.85
CA ARG A 63 2.24 0.69 -17.30
C ARG A 63 1.52 -0.52 -17.92
N TYR A 64 1.14 -1.49 -17.09
CA TYR A 64 0.54 -2.76 -17.49
C TYR A 64 -0.70 -3.02 -16.63
N LEU A 65 -1.89 -2.84 -17.22
CA LEU A 65 -3.17 -3.04 -16.53
C LEU A 65 -3.53 -4.53 -16.40
N SER A 66 -2.88 -5.40 -17.19
CA SER A 66 -3.05 -6.84 -17.16
C SER A 66 -1.73 -7.53 -16.89
N TRP A 67 -1.77 -8.59 -16.08
CA TRP A 67 -0.61 -9.48 -15.86
C TRP A 67 -0.11 -10.10 -17.17
N LYS A 68 -0.99 -10.29 -18.15
CA LYS A 68 -0.61 -10.80 -19.48
C LYS A 68 0.27 -9.82 -20.25
N ASP A 69 0.06 -8.53 -20.05
CA ASP A 69 0.79 -7.47 -20.76
C ASP A 69 2.13 -7.12 -20.09
N MET A 70 2.36 -7.63 -18.87
CA MET A 70 3.61 -7.40 -18.15
C MET A 70 4.77 -8.15 -18.84
N PRO A 71 5.89 -7.47 -19.14
CA PRO A 71 7.05 -8.10 -19.76
C PRO A 71 7.56 -9.28 -18.93
N GLU A 72 7.89 -10.39 -19.59
CA GLU A 72 8.34 -11.63 -18.95
C GLU A 72 9.60 -11.41 -18.10
N LYS A 73 10.50 -10.52 -18.55
CA LYS A 73 11.68 -10.07 -17.80
C LYS A 73 11.40 -9.40 -16.44
N LEU A 74 10.16 -8.97 -16.19
CA LEU A 74 9.72 -8.35 -14.93
C LEU A 74 8.84 -9.31 -14.11
N LYS A 75 8.46 -10.45 -14.67
CA LYS A 75 7.77 -11.50 -13.92
C LYS A 75 8.87 -12.29 -13.22
N GLU A 76 8.91 -12.22 -11.89
CA GLU A 76 9.79 -13.09 -11.12
C GLU A 76 9.42 -14.56 -11.42
N GLU A 77 10.43 -15.42 -11.57
CA GLU A 77 10.22 -16.85 -11.68
C GLU A 77 9.65 -17.36 -10.34
N CYS A 78 8.37 -17.76 -10.36
CA CYS A 78 7.71 -18.41 -9.23
C CYS A 78 8.15 -19.87 -9.08
#